data_AF-A0A957B702-F1
#
_entry.id   AF-A0A957B702-F1
#
_cell.length_a   1.000
_cell.length_b   1.000
_cell.length_c   1.000
_cell.angle_alpha   90.00
_cell.angle_beta   90.00
_cell.angle_gamma   90.00
#
_symmetry.space_group_name_H-M   'P 1'
#
loop_
_entity.id
_entity.type
_entity.pdbx_description
1 polymer ?
#
loop_
_entity_poly.entity_id
_entity_poly.type
_entity_poly.pdbx_seq_one_letter_code
_entity_poly.pdbx_strand_id
1 'polypeptide(L)'
;MNTSDRQALYLIADELRGMATIGRHFANNPYEVERAHRINELAATIAALAEQERTKEEVQSLFNEEPWHRISPAIGTDAAVFDEKGRILLIKRAQDQTWAMPGGLSEISHTPAQGALKELWEEASLKGAVFG
;
A
#
# COMPACT_ATOMS: atom_id res chain seq x y z
N MET A 1 24.32 1.69 13.79
CA MET A 1 22.84 1.54 13.76
C MET A 1 22.51 0.21 14.39
N ASN A 2 21.56 0.13 15.33
CA ASN A 2 21.22 -1.15 15.96
C ASN A 2 20.33 -2.00 15.03
N THR A 3 20.12 -3.28 15.34
CA THR A 3 19.32 -4.20 14.50
C THR A 3 17.86 -3.76 14.34
N SER A 4 17.26 -3.18 15.39
CA SER A 4 15.88 -2.68 15.36
C SER A 4 15.73 -1.48 14.42
N ASP A 5 16.70 -0.55 14.44
CA ASP A 5 16.71 0.62 13.57
C ASP A 5 16.89 0.21 12.10
N ARG A 6 17.79 -0.76 11.83
CA ARG A 6 17.98 -1.32 10.47
C ARG A 6 16.69 -1.94 9.96
N GLN A 7 16.02 -2.73 10.79
CA GLN A 7 14.75 -3.36 10.44
C GLN A 7 13.66 -2.31 10.18
N ALA A 8 13.57 -1.28 11.01
CA ALA A 8 12.61 -0.19 10.82
C ALA A 8 12.84 0.56 9.49
N LEU A 9 14.09 0.88 9.15
CA LEU A 9 14.43 1.50 7.87
C LEU A 9 14.08 0.59 6.68
N TYR A 10 14.31 -0.71 6.80
CA TYR A 10 13.95 -1.66 5.74
C TYR A 10 12.43 -1.72 5.53
N LEU A 11 11.64 -1.75 6.60
CA LEU A 11 10.17 -1.74 6.51
C LEU A 11 9.65 -0.45 5.87
N ILE A 12 10.22 0.70 6.22
CA ILE A 12 9.90 1.99 5.58
C ILE A 12 10.25 1.95 4.08
N ALA A 13 11.41 1.41 3.72
CA ALA A 13 11.80 1.25 2.33
C ALA A 13 10.83 0.35 1.56
N ASP A 14 10.39 -0.77 2.15
CA ASP A 14 9.46 -1.69 1.50
C ASP A 14 8.07 -1.10 1.32
N GLU A 15 7.58 -0.33 2.30
CA GLU A 15 6.32 0.42 2.20
C GLU A 15 6.39 1.47 1.06
N LEU A 16 7.45 2.29 1.03
CA LEU A 16 7.68 3.27 -0.03
C LEU A 16 7.76 2.62 -1.42
N ARG A 17 8.45 1.48 -1.51
CA ARG A 17 8.52 0.68 -2.73
C ARG A 17 7.13 0.20 -3.16
N GLY A 18 6.31 -0.29 -2.23
CA GLY A 18 4.93 -0.69 -2.48
C GLY A 18 4.07 0.43 -3.05
N MET A 19 4.08 1.59 -2.38
CA MET A 19 3.36 2.79 -2.82
C MET A 19 3.81 3.24 -4.22
N ALA A 20 5.11 3.26 -4.48
CA ALA A 20 5.66 3.62 -5.80
C ALA A 20 5.21 2.64 -6.89
N THR A 21 5.23 1.34 -6.62
CA THR A 21 4.83 0.32 -7.59
C THR A 21 3.34 0.43 -7.95
N ILE A 22 2.47 0.56 -6.94
CA ILE A 22 1.02 0.74 -7.16
C ILE A 22 0.76 2.07 -7.87
N GLY A 23 1.38 3.16 -7.38
CA GLY A 23 1.24 4.49 -7.98
C GLY A 23 1.68 4.54 -9.44
N ARG A 24 2.76 3.85 -9.80
CA ARG A 24 3.23 3.72 -11.19
C ARG A 24 2.23 2.94 -12.06
N HIS A 25 1.64 1.87 -11.53
CA HIS A 25 0.68 1.05 -12.27
C HIS A 25 -0.59 1.83 -12.65
N PHE A 26 -1.07 2.69 -11.74
CA PHE A 26 -2.27 3.51 -11.94
C PHE A 26 -1.99 4.95 -12.40
N ALA A 27 -0.74 5.30 -12.71
CA ALA A 27 -0.36 6.63 -13.13
C ALA A 27 -1.03 7.02 -14.46
N ASN A 28 -1.59 8.22 -14.52
CA ASN A 28 -2.34 8.72 -15.69
C ASN A 28 -1.54 9.73 -16.52
N ASN A 29 -0.33 10.11 -16.10
CA ASN A 29 0.52 11.03 -16.83
C ASN A 29 2.03 10.76 -16.61
N PRO A 30 2.90 11.24 -17.51
CA PRO A 30 4.35 11.02 -17.41
C PRO A 30 4.99 11.54 -16.12
N TYR A 31 4.46 12.62 -15.53
CA TYR A 31 4.99 13.20 -14.30
C TYR A 31 4.69 12.34 -13.07
N GLU A 32 3.58 11.60 -13.06
CA GLU A 32 3.27 10.61 -12.01
C GLU A 32 4.18 9.39 -12.13
N VAL A 33 4.44 8.94 -13.36
CA VAL A 33 5.39 7.85 -13.63
C VAL A 33 6.78 8.24 -13.14
N GLU A 34 7.27 9.43 -13.49
CA GLU A 34 8.57 9.96 -13.04
C GLU A 34 8.66 10.03 -11.52
N ARG A 35 7.62 10.56 -10.86
CA ARG A 35 7.57 10.62 -9.39
C ARG A 35 7.61 9.24 -8.75
N ALA A 36 6.88 8.27 -9.28
CA ALA A 36 6.90 6.91 -8.79
C ALA A 36 8.30 6.26 -8.94
N HIS A 37 8.97 6.48 -10.08
CA HIS A 37 10.37 6.06 -10.26
C HIS A 37 11.28 6.67 -9.20
N ARG A 38 11.12 7.98 -8.94
CA ARG A 38 11.94 8.67 -7.95
C ARG A 38 11.72 8.13 -6.53
N ILE A 39 10.48 7.81 -6.15
CA ILE A 39 10.18 7.22 -4.84
C ILE A 39 10.83 5.84 -4.74
N ASN A 40 10.77 5.03 -5.79
CA ASN A 40 11.39 3.70 -5.81
C ASN A 40 12.93 3.78 -5.65
N GLU A 41 13.59 4.74 -6.32
CA GLU A 41 15.03 4.99 -6.14
C GLU A 41 15.41 5.37 -4.70
N LEU A 42 14.59 6.19 -4.06
CA LEU A 42 14.81 6.59 -2.66
C LEU A 42 14.59 5.40 -1.72
N ALA A 43 13.57 4.57 -1.98
CA ALA A 43 13.35 3.33 -1.24
C ALA A 43 14.57 2.39 -1.35
N ALA A 44 15.12 2.18 -2.57
CA ALA A 44 16.31 1.36 -2.77
C ALA A 44 17.53 1.91 -2.02
N THR A 45 17.66 3.24 -1.96
CA THR A 45 18.72 3.91 -1.20
C THR A 45 18.58 3.64 0.30
N ILE A 46 17.36 3.76 0.86
CA ILE A 46 17.10 3.50 2.29
C ILE A 46 17.39 2.03 2.62
N ALA A 47 16.93 1.08 1.79
CA ALA A 47 17.17 -0.33 1.98
C ALA A 47 18.66 -0.68 1.96
N ALA A 48 19.42 -0.18 0.96
CA ALA A 48 20.87 -0.39 0.90
C ALA A 48 21.61 0.16 2.13
N LEU A 49 21.22 1.37 2.60
CA LEU A 49 21.78 1.96 3.82
C LEU A 49 21.44 1.15 5.08
N ALA A 50 20.25 0.55 5.12
CA ALA A 50 19.80 -0.25 6.25
C ALA A 50 20.51 -1.61 6.32
N GLU A 51 20.65 -2.31 5.20
CA GLU A 51 21.22 -3.66 5.19
C GLU A 51 22.75 -3.67 5.11
N GLN A 52 23.40 -2.69 4.48
CA GLN A 52 24.87 -2.61 4.33
C GLN A 52 25.52 -3.84 3.66
N GLU A 53 24.72 -4.63 2.93
CA GLU A 53 25.17 -5.84 2.23
C GLU A 53 25.18 -5.66 0.71
N ARG A 54 24.23 -4.89 0.16
CA ARG A 54 24.14 -4.59 -1.27
C ARG A 54 24.26 -3.09 -1.52
N THR A 55 24.75 -2.75 -2.70
CA THR A 55 24.74 -1.40 -3.24
C THR A 55 23.33 -0.95 -3.56
N LYS A 56 23.12 0.37 -3.68
CA LYS A 56 21.85 0.94 -4.14
C LYS A 56 21.44 0.34 -5.49
N GLU A 57 22.40 0.18 -6.40
CA GLU A 57 22.19 -0.31 -7.76
C GLU A 57 21.70 -1.77 -7.76
N GLU A 58 22.29 -2.63 -6.93
CA GLU A 58 21.85 -4.02 -6.76
C GLU A 58 20.43 -4.09 -6.17
N VAL A 59 20.14 -3.31 -5.13
CA VAL A 59 18.79 -3.24 -4.54
C VAL A 59 17.76 -2.72 -5.55
N GLN A 60 18.14 -1.69 -6.32
CA GLN A 60 17.25 -1.12 -7.34
C GLN A 60 16.98 -2.12 -8.47
N SER A 61 17.96 -2.95 -8.88
CA SER A 61 17.74 -4.03 -9.84
C SER A 61 16.69 -5.02 -9.30
N LEU A 62 16.85 -5.47 -8.04
CA LEU A 62 15.89 -6.37 -7.40
C LEU A 62 14.48 -5.76 -7.34
N PHE A 63 14.37 -4.47 -7.01
CA PHE A 63 13.08 -3.78 -6.95
C PHE A 63 12.40 -3.67 -8.31
N ASN A 64 13.18 -3.55 -9.39
CA ASN A 64 12.67 -3.49 -10.76
C ASN A 64 12.30 -4.86 -11.34
N GLU A 65 12.96 -5.92 -10.86
CA GLU A 65 12.72 -7.31 -11.28
C GLU A 65 11.48 -7.93 -10.64
N GLU A 66 11.03 -7.43 -9.48
CA GLU A 66 9.81 -7.89 -8.81
C GLU A 66 8.55 -7.29 -9.47
N PRO A 67 7.70 -8.11 -10.13
CA PRO A 67 6.43 -7.62 -10.66
C PRO A 67 5.50 -7.18 -9.52
N TRP A 68 4.57 -6.27 -9.83
CA TRP A 68 3.61 -5.70 -8.88
C TRP A 68 2.77 -6.77 -8.14
N HIS A 69 2.67 -7.96 -8.71
CA HIS A 69 2.09 -9.13 -8.08
C HIS A 69 3.23 -10.04 -7.61
N ARG A 70 3.39 -10.20 -6.29
CA ARG A 70 4.02 -11.42 -5.79
C ARG A 70 3.26 -12.61 -6.40
N ILE A 71 3.90 -13.79 -6.49
CA ILE A 71 3.31 -15.02 -7.07
C ILE A 71 2.01 -15.47 -6.31
N SER A 72 1.61 -14.75 -5.26
CA SER A 72 0.38 -14.93 -4.48
C SER A 72 -0.79 -14.08 -5.02
N PRO A 73 -2.05 -14.53 -4.82
CA PRO A 73 -3.22 -13.71 -5.14
C PRO A 73 -3.15 -12.32 -4.50
N ALA A 74 -3.61 -11.29 -5.23
CA ALA A 74 -3.80 -9.97 -4.66
C ALA A 74 -4.83 -10.04 -3.51
N ILE A 75 -4.51 -9.40 -2.39
CA ILE A 75 -5.37 -9.38 -1.21
C ILE A 75 -6.09 -8.04 -1.15
N GLY A 76 -7.41 -8.06 -1.11
CA GLY A 76 -8.25 -6.89 -0.83
C GLY A 76 -8.73 -6.90 0.61
N THR A 77 -9.07 -5.71 1.12
CA THR A 77 -9.69 -5.53 2.43
C THR A 77 -10.90 -4.63 2.30
N ASP A 78 -12.03 -5.06 2.86
CA ASP A 78 -13.30 -4.32 2.86
C ASP A 78 -13.83 -4.08 4.28
N ALA A 79 -14.49 -2.93 4.49
CA ALA A 79 -15.11 -2.55 5.75
C ALA A 79 -16.61 -2.83 5.75
N ALA A 80 -17.03 -3.92 6.42
CA ALA A 80 -18.44 -4.21 6.65
C ALA A 80 -18.97 -3.44 7.87
N VAL A 81 -19.66 -2.32 7.63
CA VAL A 81 -20.22 -1.45 8.69
C VAL A 81 -21.74 -1.56 8.70
N PHE A 82 -22.32 -1.82 9.87
CA PHE A 82 -23.76 -1.95 10.07
C PHE A 82 -24.32 -0.85 10.98
N ASP A 83 -25.52 -0.37 10.66
CA ASP A 83 -26.27 0.50 11.57
C ASP A 83 -27.11 -0.29 12.58
N GLU A 84 -27.75 0.41 13.52
CA GLU A 84 -28.61 -0.19 14.56
C GLU A 84 -29.79 -0.99 13.99
N LYS A 85 -30.17 -0.76 12.72
CA LYS A 85 -31.24 -1.47 12.02
C LYS A 85 -30.72 -2.67 11.23
N GLY A 86 -29.42 -2.96 11.29
CA GLY A 86 -28.77 -4.06 10.59
C GLY A 86 -28.55 -3.79 9.09
N ARG A 87 -28.62 -2.54 8.63
CA ARG A 87 -28.33 -2.17 7.23
C ARG A 87 -26.83 -1.99 7.04
N ILE A 88 -26.29 -2.46 5.92
CA ILE A 88 -24.87 -2.32 5.60
C ILE A 88 -24.57 -1.01 4.85
N LEU A 89 -23.45 -0.38 5.18
CA LEU A 89 -22.90 0.75 4.44
C LEU A 89 -22.36 0.29 3.08
N LEU A 90 -22.80 0.95 2.02
CA LEU A 90 -22.25 0.80 0.68
C LEU A 90 -21.87 2.17 0.11
N ILE A 91 -20.80 2.20 -0.68
CA ILE A 91 -20.40 3.34 -1.49
C ILE A 91 -20.74 3.08 -2.96
N LYS A 92 -20.92 4.16 -3.73
CA LYS A 92 -21.08 4.07 -5.18
C LYS A 92 -19.76 4.41 -5.86
N ARG A 93 -19.12 3.42 -6.49
CA ARG A 93 -17.80 3.57 -7.11
C ARG A 93 -17.86 4.47 -8.33
N ALA A 94 -16.93 5.41 -8.44
CA ALA A 94 -16.88 6.34 -9.57
C ALA A 94 -16.58 5.64 -10.91
N GLN A 95 -15.72 4.61 -10.87
CA GLN A 95 -15.19 3.91 -12.05
C GLN A 95 -16.26 3.15 -12.84
N ASP A 96 -17.16 2.43 -12.15
CA ASP A 96 -18.13 1.53 -12.80
C ASP A 96 -19.58 1.79 -12.38
N GLN A 97 -19.82 2.80 -11.53
CA GLN A 97 -21.15 3.18 -11.02
C GLN A 97 -21.86 2.08 -10.23
N THR A 98 -21.13 1.06 -9.77
CA THR A 98 -21.66 -0.03 -8.95
C THR A 98 -21.61 0.30 -7.45
N TRP A 99 -22.37 -0.45 -6.65
CA TRP A 99 -22.34 -0.37 -5.20
C TRP A 99 -21.42 -1.44 -4.62
N ALA A 100 -20.56 -1.06 -3.69
CA ALA A 100 -19.63 -1.94 -2.99
C ALA A 100 -19.51 -1.53 -1.52
N MET A 101 -18.95 -2.39 -0.67
CA MET A 101 -18.44 -1.95 0.63
C MET A 101 -17.26 -1.00 0.41
N PRO A 102 -16.99 -0.07 1.35
CA PRO A 102 -15.73 0.67 1.33
C PRO A 102 -14.56 -0.31 1.42
N GLY A 103 -13.59 -0.20 0.52
CA GLY A 103 -12.54 -1.20 0.42
C GLY A 103 -11.67 -1.10 -0.81
N GLY A 104 -10.52 -1.79 -0.74
CA GLY A 104 -9.48 -1.65 -1.74
C GLY A 104 -8.42 -2.73 -1.68
N LEU A 105 -7.40 -2.57 -2.52
CA LEU A 105 -6.21 -3.42 -2.48
C LEU A 105 -5.50 -3.19 -1.15
N SER A 106 -5.11 -4.27 -0.47
CA SER A 106 -4.39 -4.16 0.80
C SER A 106 -3.00 -3.59 0.57
N GLU A 107 -2.70 -2.51 1.28
CA GLU A 107 -1.39 -1.88 1.26
C GLU A 107 -0.35 -2.73 2.00
N ILE A 108 0.91 -2.64 1.56
CA ILE A 108 2.04 -3.27 2.25
C ILE A 108 2.16 -2.68 3.65
N SER A 109 2.59 -3.49 4.62
CA SER A 109 2.79 -3.10 6.02
C SER A 109 1.52 -2.81 6.83
N HIS A 110 0.33 -2.93 6.24
CA HIS A 110 -0.93 -2.81 6.96
C HIS A 110 -1.53 -4.17 7.33
N THR A 111 -2.06 -4.27 8.55
CA THR A 111 -2.97 -5.36 8.93
C THR A 111 -4.32 -5.21 8.23
N PRO A 112 -5.12 -6.28 8.06
CA PRO A 112 -6.48 -6.16 7.52
C PRO A 112 -7.35 -5.15 8.28
N ALA A 113 -7.23 -5.07 9.60
CA ALA A 113 -7.97 -4.07 10.37
C ALA A 113 -7.57 -2.63 10.02
N GLN A 114 -6.26 -2.37 9.85
CA GLN A 114 -5.78 -1.04 9.46
C GLN A 114 -6.22 -0.67 8.03
N GLY A 115 -6.12 -1.61 7.09
CA GLY A 115 -6.58 -1.42 5.72
C GLY A 115 -8.07 -1.07 5.66
N ALA A 116 -8.93 -1.85 6.33
CA ALA A 116 -10.37 -1.61 6.37
C ALA A 116 -10.72 -0.22 6.95
N LEU A 117 -10.06 0.17 8.04
CA LEU A 117 -10.31 1.46 8.68
C LEU A 117 -9.82 2.65 7.84
N LYS A 118 -8.71 2.48 7.11
CA LYS A 118 -8.21 3.48 6.17
C LYS A 118 -9.20 3.71 5.02
N GLU A 119 -9.63 2.64 4.35
CA GLU A 119 -10.58 2.72 3.24
C GLU A 119 -11.94 3.29 3.67
N LEU A 120 -12.42 2.89 4.86
CA LEU A 120 -13.64 3.46 5.44
C LEU A 120 -13.55 4.98 5.62
N TRP A 121 -12.38 5.48 6.01
CA TRP A 121 -12.15 6.92 6.14
C TRP A 121 -12.04 7.60 4.78
N GLU A 122 -11.26 7.07 3.86
CA GLU A 122 -11.00 7.68 2.56
C GLU A 122 -12.25 7.73 1.67
N GLU A 123 -13.05 6.67 1.65
CA GLU A 123 -14.18 6.55 0.73
C GLU A 123 -15.53 6.97 1.33
N ALA A 124 -15.68 6.90 2.65
CA ALA A 124 -16.94 7.22 3.34
C ALA A 124 -16.80 8.33 4.40
N SER A 125 -15.59 8.85 4.67
CA SER A 125 -15.35 9.87 5.71
C SER A 125 -15.80 9.45 7.11
N LEU A 126 -15.79 8.15 7.41
CA LEU A 126 -16.19 7.59 8.70
C LEU A 126 -14.96 7.09 9.47
N LYS A 127 -15.04 7.17 10.80
CA LYS A 127 -14.03 6.61 11.70
C LYS A 127 -14.65 5.47 12.50
N GLY A 128 -13.89 4.39 12.67
CA GLY A 128 -14.33 3.20 13.39
C GLY A 128 -13.18 2.55 14.16
N ALA A 129 -13.50 1.45 14.83
CA ALA A 129 -12.55 0.56 15.46
C ALA A 129 -12.93 -0.88 15.16
N VAL A 130 -11.94 -1.75 14.98
CA VAL A 130 -12.11 -3.20 14.85
C VAL A 130 -11.71 -3.83 16.18
N PHE A 131 -12.60 -4.61 16.76
CA PHE A 131 -12.33 -5.40 17.95
C PHE A 131 -12.16 -6.87 17.53
N GLY A 132 -11.06 -7.49 17.97
CA GLY A 132 -10.74 -8.91 17.71
C GLY A 132 -11.27 -9.82 18.81
#